data_AF-A0A161MR76-F1
#
_entry.id   AF-A0A161MR76-F1
#
_cell.length_a   1.000
_cell.length_b   1.000
_cell.length_c   1.000
_cell.angle_alpha   90.00
_cell.angle_beta   90.00
_cell.angle_gamma   90.00
#
_symmetry.space_group_name_H-M   'P 1'
#
loop_
_entity.id
_entity.type
_entity.pdbx_description
1 polymer ?
#
loop_
_entity_poly.entity_id
_entity_poly.type
_entity_poly.pdbx_seq_one_letter_code
_entity_poly.pdbx_strand_id
1 'polypeptide(L)' 'MILCDNDLCPIEWFHFVCVSLTTKPKGKWFCPKCRGDRPNVMKP' A
#
# COMPACT_ATOMS: atom_id res chain seq x y z
N MET A 1 3.40 -0.50 -10.85
CA MET A 1 2.66 0.39 -9.92
C MET A 1 1.66 -0.44 -9.14
N ILE A 2 1.34 -0.05 -7.91
CA ILE A 2 0.35 -0.69 -7.03
C ILE A 2 -0.66 0.35 -6.54
N LEU A 3 -1.92 -0.06 -6.40
CA LEU A 3 -2.99 0.73 -5.79
C LEU A 3 -3.05 0.43 -4.28
N CYS A 4 -3.19 1.47 -3.45
CA CYS A 4 -3.49 1.35 -2.04
C CYS A 4 -4.96 0.95 -1.85
N ASP A 5 -5.25 -0.14 -1.15
CA ASP A 5 -6.62 -0.63 -0.88
C ASP A 5 -7.41 0.21 0.16
N ASN A 6 -6.96 1.44 0.43
CA ASN A 6 -7.72 2.40 1.22
C ASN A 6 -8.39 3.38 0.26
N ASP A 7 -9.70 3.30 0.15
CA ASP A 7 -10.52 4.11 -0.76
C ASP A 7 -10.43 5.62 -0.46
N LEU A 8 -9.95 6.00 0.72
CA LEU A 8 -9.71 7.39 1.12
C LEU A 8 -8.25 7.83 0.96
N CYS A 9 -7.40 7.01 0.32
CA CYS A 9 -5.99 7.35 0.11
C CYS A 9 -5.86 8.47 -0.94
N PRO A 10 -5.29 9.64 -0.62
CA PRO A 10 -5.22 10.76 -1.57
C PRO A 10 -4.23 10.56 -2.72
N ILE A 11 -3.35 9.55 -2.64
CA ILE A 11 -2.32 9.28 -3.66
C ILE A 11 -2.74 8.10 -4.54
N GLU A 12 -3.39 7.09 -3.94
CA GLU A 12 -3.85 5.86 -4.58
C GLU A 12 -2.73 4.99 -5.17
N TRP A 13 -1.92 5.51 -6.09
CA TRP A 13 -0.96 4.77 -6.90
C TRP A 13 0.50 5.01 -6.53
N PHE A 14 1.26 3.93 -6.45
CA PHE A 14 2.68 3.97 -6.08
C PHE A 14 3.53 3.10 -7.01
N HIS A 15 4.75 3.54 -7.32
CA HIS A 15 5.74 2.67 -7.97
C HIS A 15 6.21 1.60 -6.98
N PHE A 16 6.42 0.38 -7.46
CA PHE A 16 6.85 -0.75 -6.64
C PHE A 16 8.15 -0.44 -5.87
N VAL A 17 9.16 0.08 -6.58
CA VAL A 17 10.46 0.43 -5.99
C VAL A 17 10.36 1.53 -4.94
N CYS A 18 9.45 2.51 -5.09
CA CYS A 18 9.25 3.58 -4.13
C CYS A 18 8.67 3.09 -2.80
N VAL A 19 8.03 1.91 -2.79
CA VAL A 19 7.41 1.33 -1.58
C VAL A 19 8.04 -0.01 -1.20
N SER A 20 9.26 -0.27 -1.67
CA SER A 20 10.04 -1.49 -1.38
C SER A 20 9.31 -2.79 -1.75
N LEU A 21 8.50 -2.76 -2.81
CA LEU A 21 7.94 -3.96 -3.41
C LEU A 21 8.82 -4.42 -4.56
N THR A 22 9.14 -5.71 -4.57
CA THR A 22 9.80 -6.38 -5.69
C THR A 22 8.80 -7.16 -6.54
N THR A 23 7.72 -7.64 -5.93
CA THR A 23 6.65 -8.41 -6.59
C THR A 23 5.29 -7.91 -6.16
N LYS A 24 4.25 -8.28 -6.92
CA LYS A 24 2.86 -7.98 -6.57
C LYS A 24 2.49 -8.73 -5.27
N PRO A 25 2.12 -8.02 -4.19
CA PRO A 25 1.66 -8.66 -2.97
C PRO A 25 0.36 -9.42 -3.20
N LYS A 26 0.14 -10.48 -2.41
CA LYS A 26 -1.12 -11.22 -2.41
C LYS A 26 -2.10 -10.58 -1.43
N GLY A 27 -3.34 -10.37 -1.85
CA GLY A 27 -4.37 -9.76 -1.03
C GLY A 27 -4.23 -8.24 -0.91
N LYS A 28 -4.75 -7.69 0.19
CA LYS A 28 -4.77 -6.24 0.43
C LYS A 28 -3.38 -5.69 0.68
N TRP A 29 -3.12 -4.52 0.13
CA TRP A 29 -1.92 -3.74 0.33
C TRP A 29 -2.25 -2.27 0.62
N PHE A 30 -1.62 -1.73 1.64
CA PHE A 30 -1.78 -0.36 2.07
C PHE A 30 -0.44 0.38 1.97
N CYS A 31 -0.49 1.62 1.47
CA CYS A 31 0.69 2.45 1.32
C CYS A 31 1.27 2.85 2.69
N PRO A 32 2.55 3.28 2.76
CA PRO A 32 3.20 3.67 4.02
C PRO A 32 2.46 4.74 4.85
N LYS A 33 1.57 5.54 4.23
CA LYS A 33 0.75 6.53 4.94
C LYS A 33 -0.53 5.94 5.55
N CYS A 34 -1.08 4.88 4.97
CA CYS A 34 -2.36 4.29 5.39
C CYS A 34 -2.19 3.05 6.28
N ARG A 35 -0.98 2.50 6.37
CA ARG A 35 -0.67 1.32 7.18
C ARG A 35 0.05 1.64 8.47
N GLY A 36 0.01 0.70 9.41
CA GLY A 36 0.94 0.66 10.55
C GLY A 36 2.20 -0.12 10.21
N ASP A 37 2.68 -0.95 11.13
CA ASP A 37 3.88 -1.78 10.91
C ASP A 37 3.71 -2.80 9.77
N ARG A 38 2.47 -3.20 9.46
CA ARG A 38 2.18 -4.28 8.51
C ARG A 38 1.55 -3.75 7.21
N PRO A 39 2.07 -4.14 6.03
CA PRO A 39 1.58 -3.67 4.72
C PRO A 39 0.17 -4.13 4.33
N ASN A 40 -0.35 -5.15 5.00
CA ASN A 40 -1.67 -5.71 4.75
C ASN A 40 -2.71 -5.32 5.83
N VAL A 41 -2.34 -4.46 6.78
CA VAL A 41 -3.24 -3.98 7.83
C VAL A 41 -3.32 -2.46 7.76
N MET A 42 -4.52 -1.95 7.50
CA MET A 42 -4.79 -0.52 7.55
C MET A 42 -4.70 -0.03 8.99
N LYS A 43 -4.06 1.12 9.20
CA LYS A 43 -4.11 1.81 10.49
C LYS A 43 -5.51 2.44 10.63
N PRO A 44 -6.14 2.38 11.82
CA PRO A 44 -7.37 3.13 12.11
C PRO A 44 -7.20 4.63 11.87
#